data_AF-A0A847ALS0-F1
#
_entry.id   AF-A0A847ALS0-F1
#
_cell.length_a   1.000
_cell.length_b   1.000
_cell.length_c   1.000
_cell.angle_alpha   90.00
_cell.angle_beta   90.00
_cell.angle_gamma   90.00
#
_symmetry.space_group_name_H-M   'P 1'
#
loop_
_entity.id
_entity.type
_entity.pdbx_description
1 polymer ?
#
loop_
_entity_poly.entity_id
_entity_poly.type
_entity_poly.pdbx_seq_one_letter_code
_entity_poly.pdbx_strand_id
1 'polypeptide(L)'
;MKNIIKYLEDERFINWVFQSDVEYGRFWENYKSDHPSEVENINVAKRILNNLKTKDKDFTADEKILFFATILKRLEVNEKKKERNLFIKNLLKYAAVAIL
;
A
#
# COMPACT_ATOMS: atom_id res chain seq x y z
N MET A 1 5.65 -5.63 -3.36
CA MET A 1 4.92 -5.26 -2.12
C MET A 1 3.44 -5.47 -2.41
N LYS A 2 3.02 -6.74 -2.46
CA LYS A 2 1.76 -7.16 -3.10
C LYS A 2 0.52 -7.11 -2.21
N ASN A 3 0.63 -6.82 -0.91
CA ASN A 3 -0.45 -7.04 0.05
C ASN A 3 -1.05 -5.78 0.68
N ILE A 4 -0.77 -4.58 0.16
CA ILE A 4 -1.40 -3.35 0.71
C ILE A 4 -2.87 -3.26 0.30
N ILE A 5 -3.20 -3.68 -0.92
CA ILE A 5 -4.56 -3.59 -1.50
C ILE A 5 -5.57 -4.35 -0.64
N LYS A 6 -5.21 -5.53 -0.12
CA LYS A 6 -6.11 -6.32 0.74
C LYS A 6 -6.59 -5.56 1.98
N TYR A 7 -5.80 -4.62 2.50
CA TYR A 7 -6.19 -3.77 3.63
C TYR A 7 -7.00 -2.55 3.19
N LEU A 8 -6.74 -2.04 1.99
CA LEU A 8 -7.50 -0.93 1.41
C LEU A 8 -8.89 -1.36 0.88
N GLU A 9 -9.13 -2.65 0.72
CA GLU A 9 -10.42 -3.24 0.35
C GLU A 9 -11.18 -3.84 1.54
N ASP A 10 -10.54 -4.03 2.70
CA ASP A 10 -11.19 -4.57 3.90
C ASP A 10 -11.93 -3.46 4.65
N GLU A 11 -13.26 -3.47 4.59
CA GLU A 11 -14.12 -2.51 5.29
C GLU A 11 -13.84 -2.44 6.80
N ARG A 12 -13.49 -3.56 7.44
CA ARG A 12 -13.18 -3.59 8.88
C ARG A 12 -11.87 -2.86 9.18
N PHE A 13 -10.91 -2.95 8.27
CA PHE A 13 -9.66 -2.20 8.36
C PHE A 13 -9.91 -0.70 8.16
N ILE A 14 -10.71 -0.35 7.15
CA ILE A 14 -11.12 1.03 6.87
C ILE A 14 -11.82 1.62 8.10
N ASN A 15 -12.83 0.94 8.64
CA ASN A 15 -13.58 1.38 9.82
C ASN A 15 -12.69 1.51 11.04
N TRP A 16 -11.78 0.57 11.27
CA TRP A 16 -10.78 0.69 12.34
C TRP A 16 -9.96 1.97 12.23
N VAL A 17 -9.47 2.30 11.03
CA VAL A 17 -8.65 3.50 10.82
C VAL A 17 -9.47 4.79 10.93
N PHE A 18 -10.69 4.82 10.41
CA PHE A 18 -11.52 6.05 10.41
C PHE A 18 -12.26 6.30 11.72
N GLN A 19 -12.84 5.27 12.33
CA GLN A 19 -13.74 5.37 13.48
C GLN A 19 -13.05 5.09 14.82
N SER A 20 -11.78 4.64 14.83
CA SER A 20 -11.02 4.37 16.07
C SER A 20 -11.79 3.47 17.05
N ASP A 21 -12.49 2.49 16.49
CA ASP A 21 -13.23 1.51 17.28
C ASP A 21 -12.27 0.64 18.10
N VAL A 22 -12.53 0.57 19.40
CA VAL A 22 -11.72 -0.13 20.40
C VAL A 22 -11.69 -1.64 20.14
N GLU A 23 -12.77 -2.22 19.61
CA GLU A 23 -12.84 -3.66 19.33
C GLU A 23 -11.97 -4.04 18.13
N TYR A 24 -12.11 -3.33 17.01
CA TYR A 24 -11.26 -3.55 15.84
C TYR A 24 -9.79 -3.21 16.13
N GLY A 25 -9.53 -2.27 17.05
CA GLY A 25 -8.20 -1.97 17.54
C GLY A 25 -7.48 -3.17 18.12
N ARG A 26 -8.13 -3.91 19.01
CA ARG A 26 -7.51 -5.09 19.62
C ARG A 26 -7.22 -6.18 18.59
N PHE A 27 -8.13 -6.40 17.64
CA PHE A 27 -7.93 -7.37 16.58
C PHE A 27 -6.69 -7.05 15.73
N TRP A 28 -6.59 -5.81 15.22
CA TRP A 28 -5.48 -5.42 14.34
C TRP A 28 -4.15 -5.32 15.09
N GLU A 29 -4.15 -4.94 16.37
CA GLU A 29 -2.94 -4.97 17.20
C GLU A 29 -2.44 -6.41 17.43
N ASN A 30 -3.33 -7.36 17.73
CA ASN A 30 -2.98 -8.77 17.84
C ASN A 30 -2.48 -9.34 16.50
N TYR A 31 -3.17 -9.03 15.40
CA TYR A 31 -2.78 -9.47 14.05
C TYR A 31 -1.37 -9.00 13.67
N LYS A 32 -0.98 -7.77 14.03
CA LYS A 32 0.39 -7.28 13.83
C LYS A 32 1.41 -8.07 14.64
N SER A 33 1.07 -8.48 15.86
CA SER A 33 1.95 -9.29 16.71
C SER A 33 2.17 -10.68 16.12
N ASP A 34 1.11 -11.29 15.58
CA ASP A 34 1.16 -12.63 14.98
C ASP A 34 1.79 -12.65 13.58
N HIS A 35 1.78 -11.50 12.89
CA HIS A 35 2.30 -11.35 11.52
C HIS A 35 3.25 -10.15 11.37
N PRO A 36 4.47 -10.22 11.94
CA PRO A 36 5.44 -9.13 11.88
C PRO A 36 5.83 -8.75 10.44
N SER A 37 5.77 -9.67 9.49
CA SER A 37 6.04 -9.43 8.06
C SER A 37 4.97 -8.55 7.37
N GLU A 38 3.78 -8.45 7.95
CA GLU A 38 2.65 -7.70 7.42
C GLU A 38 2.51 -6.30 8.04
N VAL A 39 3.22 -6.04 9.14
CA VAL A 39 3.18 -4.76 9.88
C VAL A 39 3.47 -3.57 8.97
N GLU A 40 4.47 -3.68 8.09
CA GLU A 40 4.81 -2.59 7.18
C GLU A 40 3.67 -2.29 6.19
N ASN A 41 3.04 -3.34 5.64
CA ASN A 41 1.90 -3.16 4.72
C ASN A 41 0.71 -2.51 5.44
N ILE A 42 0.44 -2.92 6.68
CA ILE A 42 -0.62 -2.37 7.54
C ILE A 42 -0.36 -0.89 7.82
N ASN A 43 0.88 -0.53 8.18
CA ASN A 43 1.24 0.85 8.48
C ASN A 43 1.14 1.75 7.25
N VAL A 44 1.56 1.26 6.08
CA VAL A 44 1.42 1.98 4.81
C VAL A 44 -0.05 2.19 4.45
N ALA A 45 -0.88 1.14 4.54
CA ALA A 45 -2.32 1.23 4.30
C ALA A 45 -2.98 2.26 5.25
N LYS A 46 -2.66 2.19 6.54
CA LYS A 46 -3.16 3.13 7.56
C LYS A 46 -2.75 4.57 7.28
N ARG A 47 -1.50 4.81 6.82
CA ARG A 47 -1.03 6.14 6.42
C ARG A 47 -1.78 6.68 5.20
N ILE A 48 -2.07 5.83 4.21
CA ILE A 48 -2.88 6.19 3.04
C ILE A 48 -4.29 6.63 3.46
N LEU A 49 -4.95 5.82 4.30
CA LEU A 49 -6.30 6.11 4.80
C LEU A 49 -6.33 7.37 5.69
N ASN A 50 -5.34 7.57 6.55
CA ASN A 50 -5.24 8.80 7.35
C ASN A 50 -5.03 10.05 6.49
N ASN A 51 -4.22 9.96 5.43
CA ASN A 51 -4.04 11.08 4.49
C ASN A 51 -5.32 11.40 3.70
N LEU A 52 -6.18 10.41 3.46
CA LEU A 52 -7.53 10.63 2.93
C LEU A 52 -8.37 11.40 3.96
N LYS A 53 -8.39 10.95 5.21
CA LYS A 53 -9.15 11.57 6.31
C LYS A 53 -8.79 13.05 6.53
N THR A 54 -7.50 13.40 6.52
CA THR A 54 -7.07 14.79 6.75
C THR A 54 -7.40 15.72 5.59
N LYS A 55 -7.51 15.18 4.38
CA LYS A 55 -7.88 15.92 3.17
C LYS A 55 -9.39 16.02 2.96
N ASP A 56 -10.17 15.21 3.68
CA ASP A 56 -11.62 15.06 3.54
C ASP A 56 -12.45 16.29 3.95
N LYS A 57 -11.82 17.38 4.40
CA LYS A 57 -12.54 18.64 4.66
C LYS A 57 -13.04 19.35 3.40
N ASP A 58 -12.47 19.05 2.22
CA ASP A 58 -12.79 19.77 0.98
C ASP A 58 -13.07 18.89 -0.25
N PHE A 59 -13.14 17.55 -0.11
CA PHE A 59 -13.34 16.65 -1.27
C PHE A 59 -14.78 16.14 -1.39
N THR A 60 -15.36 16.35 -2.57
CA THR A 60 -16.60 15.71 -3.01
C THR A 60 -16.41 14.20 -3.21
N ALA A 61 -17.49 13.42 -3.21
CA ALA A 61 -17.43 11.96 -3.37
C ALA A 61 -16.65 11.54 -4.64
N ASP A 62 -16.81 12.28 -5.73
CA ASP A 62 -16.15 12.01 -7.01
C ASP A 62 -14.62 12.24 -6.93
N GLU A 63 -14.19 13.26 -6.19
CA GLU A 63 -12.77 13.54 -5.99
C GLU A 63 -12.09 12.52 -5.07
N LYS A 64 -12.82 11.98 -4.09
CA LYS A 64 -12.33 10.86 -3.28
C LYS A 64 -12.08 9.64 -4.15
N ILE A 65 -12.99 9.31 -5.07
CA ILE A 65 -12.84 8.22 -6.03
C ILE A 65 -11.64 8.45 -6.93
N LEU A 66 -11.49 9.65 -7.51
CA LEU A 66 -10.38 9.99 -8.41
C LEU A 66 -9.03 9.95 -7.69
N PHE A 67 -8.98 10.42 -6.44
CA PHE A 67 -7.78 10.38 -5.63
C PHE A 67 -7.44 8.94 -5.22
N PHE A 68 -8.43 8.11 -4.89
CA PHE A 68 -8.24 6.67 -4.64
C PHE A 68 -7.70 5.95 -5.88
N ALA A 69 -8.27 6.21 -7.06
CA ALA A 69 -7.76 5.70 -8.33
C ALA A 69 -6.31 6.15 -8.61
N THR A 70 -5.97 7.40 -8.25
CA THR A 70 -4.60 7.92 -8.38
C THR A 70 -3.62 7.21 -7.45
N ILE A 71 -4.04 6.90 -6.22
CA ILE A 71 -3.24 6.11 -5.27
C ILE A 71 -3.00 4.70 -5.81
N LEU A 72 -4.06 4.01 -6.25
CA LEU A 72 -3.96 2.67 -6.83
C LEU A 72 -3.01 2.65 -8.03
N LYS A 73 -3.14 3.61 -8.94
CA LYS A 73 -2.27 3.75 -10.11
C LYS A 73 -0.81 4.00 -9.72
N ARG A 74 -0.55 4.79 -8.67
CA ARG A 74 0.81 5.07 -8.19
C ARG A 74 1.45 3.84 -7.55
N LEU A 75 0.67 3.01 -6.86
CA LEU A 75 1.14 1.74 -6.30
C LEU A 75 1.51 0.74 -7.41
N GLU A 76 0.68 0.62 -8.45
CA GLU A 76 0.93 -0.27 -9.59
C GLU A 76 2.20 0.11 -10.38
N VAL A 77 2.37 1.41 -10.65
CA VAL A 77 3.54 1.92 -11.39
C VAL A 77 4.84 1.69 -10.62
N ASN A 78 4.83 1.83 -9.30
CA ASN A 78 6.01 1.60 -8.46
C ASN A 78 6.43 0.13 -8.42
N GLU A 79 5.50 -0.82 -8.46
CA GLU A 79 5.82 -2.26 -8.55
C GLU A 79 6.50 -2.58 -9.89
N LYS A 80 5.93 -2.13 -11.02
CA LYS A 80 6.48 -2.38 -12.37
C LYS A 80 7.89 -1.80 -12.56
N LYS A 81 8.15 -0.63 -11.98
CA LYS A 81 9.47 0.02 -12.06
C LYS A 81 10.55 -0.76 -11.29
N LYS A 82 10.16 -1.38 -10.16
CA LYS A 82 11.04 -2.20 -9.33
C LYS A 82 11.41 -3.51 -10.02
N GLU A 83 10.45 -4.18 -10.67
CA GLU A 83 10.70 -5.40 -11.44
C GLU A 83 11.59 -5.15 -12.67
N ARG A 84 11.34 -4.06 -13.41
CA ARG A 84 12.16 -3.70 -14.58
C ARG A 84 13.62 -3.43 -14.22
N ASN A 85 13.88 -2.74 -13.11
CA ASN A 85 15.25 -2.48 -12.66
C ASN A 85 16.01 -3.76 -12.24
N LEU A 86 15.32 -4.76 -11.69
CA LEU A 86 15.92 -6.06 -11.36
C LEU A 86 16.30 -6.82 -12.64
N PHE A 87 15.42 -6.83 -13.65
CA PHE A 87 15.69 -7.46 -14.94
C PHE A 87 16.89 -6.84 -15.67
N ILE A 88 16.95 -5.50 -15.74
CA ILE A 88 18.06 -4.80 -16.41
C ILE A 88 19.39 -5.07 -15.70
N LYS A 89 19.41 -5.09 -14.36
CA LYS A 89 20.62 -5.43 -13.59
C LYS A 89 21.11 -6.85 -13.84
N ASN A 90 20.22 -7.81 -14.07
CA ASN A 90 20.61 -9.19 -14.39
C ASN A 90 21.10 -9.35 -15.84
N LEU A 91 20.52 -8.64 -16.81
CA LEU A 91 21.00 -8.62 -18.19
C LEU A 91 22.39 -7.99 -18.32
N LEU A 92 22.66 -6.90 -17.59
CA LEU A 92 23.96 -6.23 -17.60
C LEU A 92 25.12 -7.14 -17.12
N LYS A 93 24.85 -8.15 -16.29
CA LYS A 93 25.87 -9.13 -15.86
C LYS A 93 26.35 -10.02 -17.02
N TYR A 94 25.49 -10.29 -17.99
CA TYR A 94 25.84 -11.13 -19.16
C TYR A 94 26.43 -10.31 -20.31
N ALA A 95 26.14 -9.01 -20.39
CA ALA A 95 26.74 -8.13 -21.39
C ALA A 95 28.28 -8.01 -21.21
N ALA A 96 28.78 -8.09 -19.98
CA ALA A 96 30.22 -8.11 -19.70
C ALA A 96 30.94 -9.39 -20.16
N VAL A 97 30.21 -10.49 -20.38
CA VAL A 97 30.77 -11.78 -20.82
C VAL A 97 30.82 -11.87 -22.35
N ALA A 98 29.99 -11.10 -23.07
CA ALA A 98 29.94 -11.09 -24.54
C ALA A 98 30.88 -10.06 -25.19
N ILE A 99 31.60 -9.26 -24.40
CA ILE A 99 32.57 -8.24 -24.85
C ILE A 99 34.01 -8.70 -24.51
N LEU A 100 34.28 -10.00 -24.61
CA LEU A 100 35.62 -10.58 -24.46
C LEU A 100 36.01 -11.36 -25.72
#